data_AF-A0A498DX59-F1
#
_entry.id   AF-A0A498DX59-F1
#
_cell.length_a   1.000
_cell.length_b   1.000
_cell.length_c   1.000
_cell.angle_alpha   90.00
_cell.angle_beta   90.00
_cell.angle_gamma   90.00
#
_symmetry.space_group_name_H-M   'P 1'
#
loop_
_entity.id
_entity.type
_entity.pdbx_description
1 polymer ?
#
loop_
_entity_poly.entity_id
_entity_poly.type
_entity_poly.pdbx_seq_one_letter_code
_entity_poly.pdbx_strand_id
1 'polypeptide(L)'
;MTKILTGGVGKVEVTRVIDALGLDSLDVATSSDLDAAMKFRAGQADFYLGTCHTGAGASLGVLVGLMGSAACHTFGRGVPDAAEIDALLADGKKVFGFSMDQVDTIAPLMARAIAAHG
;
A
#
# COMPACT_ATOMS: atom_id res chain seq x y z
N MET A 1 1.84 2.69 -16.32
CA MET A 1 1.92 3.30 -14.98
C MET A 1 1.35 2.29 -14.01
N THR A 2 2.09 2.02 -12.94
CA THR A 2 1.66 1.13 -11.86
C THR A 2 0.62 1.84 -11.01
N LYS A 3 -0.58 1.26 -10.89
CA LYS A 3 -1.72 1.87 -10.20
C LYS A 3 -1.69 1.53 -8.70
N ILE A 4 -1.55 2.56 -7.87
CA ILE A 4 -1.57 2.44 -6.42
C ILE A 4 -2.88 3.05 -5.88
N LEU A 5 -3.62 2.27 -5.10
CA LEU A 5 -4.75 2.77 -4.33
C LEU A 5 -4.35 2.98 -2.87
N THR A 6 -4.72 4.12 -2.29
CA THR A 6 -4.48 4.39 -0.87
C THR A 6 -5.79 4.34 -0.09
N GLY A 7 -5.75 3.86 1.15
CA GLY A 7 -6.97 3.73 1.95
C GLY A 7 -6.74 3.78 3.46
N GLY A 8 -7.81 3.54 4.21
CA GLY A 8 -7.83 3.82 5.65
C GLY A 8 -7.79 5.31 6.02
N VAL A 9 -7.36 5.60 7.25
CA VAL A 9 -7.50 6.93 7.88
C VAL A 9 -6.55 7.99 7.30
N GLY A 10 -5.35 7.58 6.90
CA GLY A 10 -4.29 8.44 6.38
C GLY A 10 -4.16 8.45 4.85
N LYS A 11 -5.14 7.94 4.10
CA LYS A 11 -5.06 7.78 2.63
C LYS A 11 -4.69 9.05 1.86
N VAL A 12 -5.21 10.20 2.28
CA VAL A 12 -4.92 11.50 1.65
C VAL A 12 -3.45 11.84 1.85
N GLU A 13 -2.92 11.60 3.04
CA GLU A 13 -1.53 11.87 3.36
C GLU A 13 -0.59 10.92 2.61
N VAL A 14 -0.91 9.62 2.55
CA VAL A 14 -0.14 8.64 1.76
C VAL A 14 -0.10 9.06 0.29
N THR A 15 -1.24 9.46 -0.28
CA THR A 15 -1.31 9.92 -1.68
C THR A 15 -0.44 11.15 -1.89
N ARG A 16 -0.59 12.17 -1.02
CA ARG A 16 0.19 13.41 -1.06
C ARG A 16 1.70 13.16 -0.99
N VAL A 17 2.13 12.30 -0.07
CA VAL A 17 3.54 11.97 0.14
C VAL A 17 4.13 11.27 -1.09
N ILE A 18 3.38 10.35 -1.71
CA ILE A 18 3.85 9.65 -2.91
C ILE A 18 3.88 10.58 -4.13
N ASP A 19 2.83 11.37 -4.34
CA ASP A 19 2.77 12.34 -5.45
C ASP A 19 3.92 13.35 -5.39
N ALA A 20 4.30 13.80 -4.19
CA ALA A 20 5.41 14.73 -3.97
C ALA A 20 6.78 14.16 -4.39
N LEU A 21 6.90 12.83 -4.62
CA LEU A 21 8.13 12.22 -5.12
C LEU A 21 8.34 12.41 -6.62
N GLY A 22 7.28 12.76 -7.37
CA GLY A 22 7.37 12.97 -8.82
C GLY A 22 7.77 11.72 -9.61
N LEU A 23 7.26 10.55 -9.21
CA LEU A 23 7.57 9.28 -9.88
C LEU A 23 6.58 9.05 -11.04
N ASP A 24 6.98 9.39 -12.27
CA ASP A 24 6.15 9.29 -13.48
C ASP A 24 5.64 7.87 -13.80
N SER A 25 6.26 6.84 -13.23
CA SER A 25 5.83 5.45 -13.41
C SER A 25 4.62 5.08 -12.55
N LEU A 26 4.24 5.91 -11.57
CA LEU A 26 3.16 5.64 -10.62
C LEU A 26 1.92 6.49 -10.91
N ASP A 27 0.74 5.87 -10.78
CA ASP A 27 -0.55 6.55 -10.76
C ASP A 27 -1.22 6.24 -9.41
N VAL A 28 -1.37 7.26 -8.56
CA VAL A 28 -1.82 7.10 -7.18
C VAL A 28 -3.17 7.77 -6.98
N ALA A 29 -4.10 7.08 -6.30
CA ALA A 29 -5.40 7.65 -5.98
C ALA A 29 -5.94 7.15 -4.63
N THR A 30 -6.68 8.01 -3.95
CA THR A 30 -7.43 7.60 -2.75
C THR A 30 -8.59 6.69 -3.09
N SER A 31 -8.86 5.72 -2.22
CA SER A 31 -9.95 4.76 -2.31
C SER A 31 -10.57 4.49 -0.94
N SER A 32 -11.74 3.85 -0.94
CA SER A 32 -12.20 3.08 0.23
C SER A 32 -11.66 1.65 0.14
N ASP A 33 -11.59 0.96 1.28
CA ASP A 33 -11.07 -0.42 1.34
C ASP A 33 -11.93 -1.38 0.48
N LEU A 34 -13.25 -1.18 0.47
CA LEU A 34 -14.18 -1.98 -0.33
C LEU A 34 -14.02 -1.69 -1.84
N ASP A 35 -13.96 -0.42 -2.23
CA ASP A 35 -13.75 -0.05 -3.64
C ASP A 35 -12.38 -0.53 -4.15
N ALA A 36 -11.35 -0.44 -3.31
CA ALA A 36 -10.03 -0.97 -3.62
C ALA A 36 -10.10 -2.48 -3.86
N ALA A 37 -10.75 -3.24 -2.98
CA ALA A 37 -10.90 -4.67 -3.15
C ALA A 37 -11.61 -5.05 -4.46
N MET A 38 -12.64 -4.29 -4.83
CA MET A 38 -13.35 -4.49 -6.10
C MET A 38 -12.47 -4.19 -7.31
N LYS A 39 -11.71 -3.09 -7.29
CA LYS A 39 -10.75 -2.73 -8.34
C LYS A 39 -9.64 -3.77 -8.50
N PHE A 40 -9.14 -4.31 -7.40
CA PHE A 40 -8.17 -5.41 -7.42
C PHE A 40 -8.73 -6.66 -8.12
N ARG A 41 -9.94 -7.09 -7.75
CA ARG A 41 -10.61 -8.23 -8.41
C ARG A 41 -10.87 -7.99 -9.89
N ALA A 42 -11.07 -6.74 -10.29
CA ALA A 42 -11.28 -6.34 -11.67
C ALA A 42 -9.98 -6.11 -12.47
N GLY A 43 -8.80 -6.25 -11.85
CA GLY A 43 -7.50 -5.98 -12.49
C GLY A 43 -7.25 -4.50 -12.79
N GLN A 44 -7.85 -3.60 -12.00
CA GLN A 44 -7.78 -2.14 -12.18
C GLN A 44 -6.88 -1.44 -11.15
N ALA A 45 -6.16 -2.23 -10.35
CA ALA A 45 -5.18 -1.74 -9.37
C ALA A 45 -4.07 -2.78 -9.20
N ASP A 46 -2.84 -2.29 -9.01
CA ASP A 46 -1.66 -3.15 -8.84
C ASP A 46 -1.27 -3.26 -7.36
N PHE A 47 -1.30 -2.14 -6.64
CA PHE A 47 -0.93 -2.07 -5.23
C PHE A 47 -1.94 -1.31 -4.38
N TYR A 48 -2.01 -1.67 -3.10
CA TYR A 48 -2.79 -0.98 -2.09
C TYR A 48 -1.93 -0.62 -0.89
N LEU A 49 -2.00 0.64 -0.46
CA LEU A 49 -1.33 1.13 0.75
C LEU A 49 -2.38 1.68 1.73
N GLY A 50 -2.64 0.92 2.79
CA GLY A 50 -3.65 1.22 3.80
C GLY A 50 -3.05 1.66 5.13
N THR A 51 -3.74 2.57 5.80
CA THR A 51 -3.31 3.05 7.13
C THR A 51 -4.39 2.95 8.19
N CYS A 52 -3.98 2.64 9.42
CA CYS A 52 -4.82 2.76 10.62
C CYS A 52 -3.98 3.29 11.80
N HIS A 53 -4.61 3.53 12.96
CA HIS A 53 -3.93 4.09 14.14
C HIS A 53 -2.84 3.19 14.74
N THR A 54 -2.93 1.88 14.54
CA THR A 54 -1.99 0.90 15.12
C THR A 54 -1.16 0.19 14.07
N GLY A 55 -1.52 0.32 12.79
CA GLY A 55 -1.00 -0.53 11.72
C GLY A 55 -1.33 -2.01 11.87
N ALA A 56 -2.13 -2.45 12.85
CA ALA A 56 -2.36 -3.88 13.12
C ALA A 56 -3.20 -4.61 12.05
N GLY A 57 -3.44 -3.98 10.90
CA GLY A 57 -4.16 -4.59 9.78
C GLY A 57 -5.68 -4.46 9.83
N ALA A 58 -6.25 -3.72 10.79
CA ALA A 58 -7.70 -3.50 10.84
C ALA A 58 -8.25 -2.85 9.57
N SER A 59 -7.52 -1.90 8.96
CA SER A 59 -7.88 -1.29 7.66
C SER A 59 -7.67 -2.23 6.46
N LEU A 60 -7.13 -3.44 6.68
CA LEU A 60 -6.97 -4.44 5.62
C LEU A 60 -8.03 -5.53 5.70
N GLY A 61 -8.92 -5.56 6.69
CA GLY A 61 -9.82 -6.70 6.92
C GLY A 61 -10.65 -7.09 5.68
N VAL A 62 -11.19 -6.11 4.97
CA VAL A 62 -11.93 -6.34 3.71
C VAL A 62 -11.02 -6.87 2.60
N LEU A 63 -9.82 -6.29 2.46
CA LEU A 63 -8.85 -6.72 1.45
C LEU A 63 -8.29 -8.11 1.74
N VAL A 64 -7.97 -8.43 2.99
CA VAL A 64 -7.53 -9.77 3.40
C VAL A 64 -8.63 -10.79 3.14
N GLY A 65 -9.89 -10.47 3.44
CA GLY A 65 -11.02 -11.36 3.19
C GLY A 65 -11.27 -11.65 1.71
N LEU A 66 -10.97 -10.70 0.81
CA LEU A 66 -11.24 -10.82 -0.62
C LEU A 66 -10.03 -11.24 -1.46
N MET A 67 -8.82 -10.81 -1.08
CA MET A 67 -7.56 -11.08 -1.79
C MET A 67 -6.77 -12.23 -1.16
N GLY A 68 -7.12 -12.62 0.06
CA GLY A 68 -6.39 -13.62 0.85
C GLY A 68 -5.19 -13.03 1.58
N SER A 69 -4.84 -13.63 2.72
CA SER A 69 -3.68 -13.23 3.53
C SER A 69 -2.36 -13.36 2.77
N ALA A 70 -2.26 -14.27 1.80
CA ALA A 70 -1.06 -14.45 0.99
C ALA A 70 -0.70 -13.20 0.18
N ALA A 71 -1.68 -12.41 -0.27
CA ALA A 71 -1.45 -11.17 -1.02
C ALA A 71 -1.24 -9.94 -0.12
N CYS A 72 -1.42 -10.09 1.19
CA CYS A 72 -1.45 -8.98 2.15
C CYS A 72 -0.27 -9.05 3.11
N HIS A 73 0.24 -7.89 3.50
CA HIS A 73 1.23 -7.75 4.56
C HIS A 73 0.93 -6.50 5.40
N THR A 74 1.33 -6.51 6.66
CA THR A 74 1.26 -5.31 7.49
C THR A 74 2.53 -5.13 8.28
N PHE A 75 3.08 -3.92 8.21
CA PHE A 75 4.27 -3.54 8.97
C PHE A 75 3.92 -3.18 10.42
N GLY A 76 2.63 -3.04 10.76
CA GLY A 76 2.23 -2.61 12.09
C GLY A 76 2.77 -1.21 12.38
N ARG A 77 3.54 -1.13 13.46
CA ARG A 77 4.33 0.06 13.85
C ARG A 77 5.81 -0.07 13.51
N GLY A 78 6.23 -1.20 12.96
CA GLY A 78 7.60 -1.39 12.48
C GLY A 78 7.85 -0.58 11.21
N VAL A 79 9.11 -0.23 11.01
CA VAL A 79 9.59 0.38 9.76
C VAL A 79 10.44 -0.69 9.06
N PRO A 80 10.02 -1.18 7.87
CA PRO A 80 10.80 -2.14 7.12
C PRO A 80 12.05 -1.46 6.53
N ASP A 81 13.08 -2.26 6.26
CA ASP A 81 14.17 -1.83 5.39
C ASP A 81 13.84 -2.10 3.91
N ALA A 82 14.70 -1.63 3.01
CA ALA A 82 14.50 -1.80 1.57
C ALA A 82 14.52 -3.28 1.15
N ALA A 83 15.36 -4.11 1.77
CA ALA A 83 15.48 -5.53 1.42
C ALA A 83 14.23 -6.31 1.83
N GLU A 84 13.63 -5.96 2.97
CA GLU A 84 12.35 -6.53 3.41
C GLU A 84 11.22 -6.18 2.42
N ILE A 85 11.14 -4.92 1.97
CA ILE A 85 10.13 -4.49 0.99
C ILE A 85 10.32 -5.26 -0.32
N ASP A 86 11.55 -5.32 -0.84
CA ASP A 86 11.85 -6.00 -2.10
C ASP A 86 11.49 -7.49 -2.03
N ALA A 87 11.81 -8.15 -0.92
CA ALA A 87 11.44 -9.54 -0.69
C ALA A 87 9.91 -9.76 -0.67
N LEU A 88 9.15 -8.85 -0.05
CA LEU A 88 7.69 -8.92 -0.03
C LEU A 88 7.08 -8.69 -1.43
N LEU A 89 7.63 -7.76 -2.20
CA LEU A 89 7.20 -7.52 -3.58
C LEU A 89 7.48 -8.76 -4.46
N ALA A 90 8.66 -9.35 -4.33
CA ALA A 90 9.04 -10.58 -5.04
C ALA A 90 8.17 -11.80 -4.63
N ASP A 91 7.75 -11.87 -3.36
CA ASP A 91 6.79 -12.87 -2.86
C ASP A 91 5.35 -12.64 -3.37
N GLY A 92 5.12 -11.57 -4.14
CA GLY A 92 3.83 -11.27 -4.74
C GLY A 92 2.86 -10.58 -3.79
N LYS A 93 3.34 -9.98 -2.68
CA LYS A 93 2.51 -9.11 -1.84
C LYS A 93 2.10 -7.87 -2.64
N LYS A 94 0.82 -7.51 -2.55
CA LYS A 94 0.24 -6.36 -3.27
C LYS A 94 -0.50 -5.38 -2.35
N VAL A 95 -0.91 -5.86 -1.18
CA VAL A 95 -1.70 -5.09 -0.22
C VAL A 95 -0.87 -4.89 1.04
N PHE A 96 -0.58 -3.64 1.38
CA PHE A 96 0.27 -3.29 2.52
C PHE A 96 -0.47 -2.41 3.51
N GLY A 97 -0.28 -2.71 4.79
CA GLY A 97 -0.82 -1.95 5.92
C GLY A 97 0.29 -1.39 6.78
N PHE A 98 0.12 -0.19 7.30
CA PHE A 98 1.03 0.39 8.30
C PHE A 98 0.32 1.43 9.16
N SER A 99 0.97 1.82 10.25
CA SER A 99 0.44 2.81 11.16
C SER A 99 0.52 4.22 10.57
N MET A 100 -0.49 5.05 10.81
CA MET A 100 -0.57 6.40 10.23
C MET A 100 0.58 7.33 10.68
N ASP A 101 1.19 7.05 11.84
CA ASP A 101 2.37 7.75 12.34
C ASP A 101 3.66 7.41 11.58
N GLN A 102 3.62 6.43 10.66
CA GLN A 102 4.74 6.00 9.82
C GLN A 102 4.60 6.42 8.35
N VAL A 103 3.61 7.25 7.99
CA VAL A 103 3.34 7.60 6.58
C VAL A 103 4.54 8.24 5.90
N ASP A 104 5.17 9.23 6.54
CA ASP A 104 6.32 9.95 5.99
C ASP A 104 7.57 9.08 5.81
N THR A 105 7.62 7.92 6.47
CA THR A 105 8.72 6.97 6.38
C THR A 105 8.43 5.85 5.39
N ILE A 106 7.27 5.19 5.54
CA ILE A 106 6.96 3.95 4.79
C ILE A 106 6.43 4.26 3.39
N ALA A 107 5.60 5.30 3.21
CA ALA A 107 5.03 5.58 1.90
C ALA A 107 6.11 5.89 0.83
N PRO A 108 7.16 6.69 1.13
CA PRO A 108 8.25 6.89 0.18
C PRO A 108 9.07 5.64 -0.13
N LEU A 109 9.33 4.80 0.88
CA LEU A 109 10.06 3.54 0.69
C LEU A 109 9.29 2.60 -0.23
N MET A 110 8.00 2.39 0.05
CA MET A 110 7.12 1.55 -0.77
C MET A 110 7.01 2.07 -2.20
N ALA A 111 6.79 3.38 -2.39
CA ALA A 111 6.63 3.97 -3.72
C ALA A 111 7.90 3.80 -4.58
N ARG A 112 9.08 4.05 -4.00
CA ARG A 112 10.36 3.88 -4.71
C ARG A 112 10.61 2.42 -5.07
N ALA A 113 10.34 1.49 -4.16
CA ALA A 113 10.51 0.07 -4.41
C ALA A 113 9.54 -0.43 -5.51
N ILE A 114 8.26 -0.05 -5.43
CA ILE A 114 7.25 -0.39 -6.46
C ILE A 114 7.64 0.19 -7.82
N ALA A 115 8.10 1.44 -7.87
CA ALA A 115 8.54 2.09 -9.11
C ALA A 115 9.78 1.42 -9.73
N ALA A 116 10.64 0.82 -8.92
CA ALA A 116 11.83 0.08 -9.39
C ALA A 116 11.51 -1.38 -9.79
N HIS A 117 10.42 -1.95 -9.28
CA HIS A 117 10.00 -3.33 -9.54
C HIS A 117 9.13 -3.48 -10.82
N GLY A 118 8.47 -2.40 -11.26
CA GLY A 118 7.66 -2.37 -12.48
C GLY A 118 8.46 -1.98 -13.73
#